data_AF-A0A2G0QDB0-F1
#
_entry.id   AF-A0A2G0QDB0-F1
#
_cell.length_a   1.000
_cell.length_b   1.000
_cell.length_c   1.000
_cell.angle_alpha   90.00
_cell.angle_beta   90.00
_cell.angle_gamma   90.00
#
_symmetry.space_group_name_H-M   'P 1'
#
loop_
_entity.id
_entity.type
_entity.pdbx_description
1 polymer ?
#
loop_
_entity_poly.entity_id
_entity_poly.type
_entity_poly.pdbx_seq_one_letter_code
_entity_poly.pdbx_strand_id
1 'polypeptide(L)'
;MAQGSTRSKVELFRKVFITHARQAGGSFVTVADRARIARHFLDYLKDNGIKLRQMDSLKVKYIEHYIAERKANNISHRTLQNEMSMLRAILAQAGKHKLADPDNARLSNRALGIADTSR
;
A
#
# COMPACT_ATOMS: atom_id res chain seq x y z
N MET A 1 0.87 -13.26 -31.48
CA MET A 1 0.53 -13.95 -30.21
C MET A 1 0.48 -12.93 -29.07
N ALA A 2 -0.59 -12.94 -28.27
CA ALA A 2 -1.13 -11.80 -27.50
C ALA A 2 -0.34 -11.41 -26.23
N GLN A 3 0.75 -10.67 -26.36
CA GLN A 3 1.49 -10.08 -25.21
C GLN A 3 0.99 -8.69 -24.78
N GLY A 4 0.09 -8.05 -25.54
CA GLY A 4 -0.40 -6.68 -25.27
C GLY A 4 -1.33 -6.55 -24.05
N SER A 5 -2.12 -7.58 -23.72
CA SER A 5 -3.15 -7.48 -22.67
C SER A 5 -2.62 -7.49 -21.24
N THR A 6 -1.43 -8.05 -20.99
CA THR A 6 -0.91 -8.17 -19.62
C THR A 6 -0.29 -6.86 -19.13
N ARG A 7 0.48 -6.17 -19.99
CA ARG A 7 1.10 -4.88 -19.67
C ARG A 7 0.04 -3.81 -19.39
N SER A 8 -1.00 -3.78 -20.22
CA SER A 8 -2.12 -2.84 -20.11
C SER A 8 -2.91 -3.02 -18.79
N LYS A 9 -3.13 -4.27 -18.34
CA LYS A 9 -3.83 -4.53 -17.06
C LYS A 9 -3.02 -4.09 -15.84
N VAL A 10 -1.69 -4.25 -15.86
CA VAL A 10 -0.82 -3.78 -14.76
C VAL A 10 -0.84 -2.26 -14.68
N GLU A 11 -0.77 -1.57 -15.82
CA GLU A 11 -0.86 -0.11 -15.85
C GLU A 11 -2.23 0.40 -15.40
N LEU A 12 -3.31 -0.28 -15.79
CA LEU A 12 -4.65 0.02 -15.31
C LEU A 12 -4.74 -0.12 -13.79
N PHE A 13 -4.22 -1.22 -13.23
CA PHE A 13 -4.14 -1.40 -11.78
C PHE A 13 -3.41 -0.24 -11.08
N ARG A 14 -2.25 0.18 -11.60
CA ARG A 14 -1.49 1.32 -11.04
C ARG A 14 -2.31 2.60 -11.03
N LYS A 15 -2.98 2.91 -12.15
CA LYS A 15 -3.86 4.09 -12.26
C LYS A 15 -5.01 4.01 -11.27
N VAL A 16 -5.71 2.88 -11.21
CA VAL A 16 -6.84 2.65 -10.29
C VAL A 16 -6.40 2.76 -8.83
N PHE A 17 -5.22 2.24 -8.47
CA PHE A 17 -4.67 2.35 -7.11
C PHE A 17 -4.45 3.81 -6.70
N ILE A 18 -3.87 4.63 -7.59
CA ILE A 18 -3.66 6.06 -7.35
C ILE A 18 -5.01 6.80 -7.29
N THR A 19 -5.97 6.43 -8.12
CA THR A 19 -7.33 6.99 -8.07
C THR A 19 -8.00 6.72 -6.73
N HIS A 20 -7.94 5.49 -6.21
CA HIS A 20 -8.45 5.17 -4.88
C HIS A 20 -7.74 5.96 -3.77
N ALA A 21 -6.43 6.18 -3.90
CA ALA A 21 -5.71 7.05 -2.97
C ALA A 21 -6.25 8.49 -2.96
N ARG A 22 -6.59 9.02 -4.13
CA ARG A 22 -7.21 10.35 -4.23
C ARG A 22 -8.65 10.38 -3.73
N GLN A 23 -9.40 9.30 -3.94
CA GLN A 23 -10.81 9.19 -3.56
C GLN A 23 -11.03 8.89 -2.08
N ALA A 24 -10.04 8.36 -1.37
CA ALA A 24 -10.14 8.02 0.06
C ALA A 24 -10.28 9.24 1.01
N GLY A 25 -10.64 10.42 0.49
CA GLY A 25 -10.96 11.64 1.25
C GLY A 25 -9.78 12.28 1.98
N GLY A 26 -10.05 13.41 2.63
CA GLY A 26 -9.07 14.19 3.40
C GLY A 26 -8.69 15.52 2.74
N SER A 27 -7.87 16.32 3.41
CA SER A 27 -7.40 17.60 2.89
C SER A 27 -6.49 17.40 1.66
N PHE A 28 -6.38 18.42 0.80
CA PHE A 28 -5.55 18.38 -0.41
C PHE A 28 -4.10 17.92 -0.14
N VAL A 29 -3.52 18.36 0.99
CA VAL A 29 -2.18 17.95 1.46
C VAL A 29 -2.13 16.45 1.76
N THR A 30 -3.13 15.93 2.48
CA THR A 30 -3.26 14.51 2.83
C THR A 30 -3.46 13.64 1.59
N VAL A 31 -4.21 14.12 0.60
CA VAL A 31 -4.41 13.43 -0.67
C VAL A 31 -3.11 13.35 -1.48
N ALA A 32 -2.35 14.44 -1.55
CA ALA A 32 -1.06 14.48 -2.25
C ALA A 32 -0.04 13.53 -1.59
N ASP A 33 0.02 13.54 -0.26
CA ASP A 33 0.89 12.64 0.52
C ASP A 33 0.50 11.17 0.33
N ARG A 34 -0.79 10.84 0.43
CA ARG A 34 -1.30 9.49 0.18
C ARG A 34 -0.98 9.00 -1.24
N ALA A 35 -1.12 9.87 -2.25
CA ALA A 35 -0.76 9.55 -3.62
C ALA A 35 0.76 9.35 -3.81
N ARG A 36 1.60 10.00 -2.99
CA ARG A 36 3.04 9.76 -2.95
C ARG A 36 3.35 8.39 -2.36
N ILE A 37 2.76 8.05 -1.21
CA ILE A 37 2.91 6.71 -0.59
C ILE A 37 2.40 5.62 -1.53
N ALA A 38 1.25 5.82 -2.17
CA ALA A 38 0.72 4.91 -3.16
C ALA A 38 1.72 4.64 -4.30
N ARG A 39 2.39 5.68 -4.80
CA ARG A 39 3.43 5.55 -5.82
C ARG A 39 4.64 4.77 -5.31
N HIS A 40 5.12 5.05 -4.10
CA HIS A 40 6.22 4.28 -3.49
C HIS A 40 5.90 2.80 -3.38
N PHE A 41 4.70 2.45 -2.92
CA PHE A 41 4.25 1.06 -2.86
C PHE A 41 4.19 0.39 -4.25
N LEU A 42 3.67 1.10 -5.25
CA LEU A 42 3.62 0.59 -6.63
C LEU A 42 5.00 0.44 -7.27
N ASP A 43 5.96 1.27 -6.87
CA ASP A 43 7.35 1.18 -7.33
C ASP A 43 8.07 0.00 -6.67
N TYR A 44 7.88 -0.19 -5.37
CA TYR A 44 8.32 -1.38 -4.63
C TYR A 44 7.84 -2.68 -5.30
N LEU A 45 6.54 -2.76 -5.64
CA LEU A 45 6.00 -3.92 -6.35
C LEU A 45 6.70 -4.15 -7.69
N LYS A 46 7.00 -3.07 -8.43
CA LYS A 46 7.67 -3.15 -9.73
C LYS A 46 9.12 -3.62 -9.57
N ASP A 47 9.83 -3.09 -8.59
CA ASP A 47 11.23 -3.41 -8.28
C ASP A 47 11.39 -4.87 -7.88
N ASN A 48 10.48 -5.37 -7.03
CA ASN A 48 10.40 -6.77 -6.64
C ASN A 48 9.86 -7.71 -7.75
N GLY A 49 9.63 -7.20 -8.97
CA GLY A 49 9.13 -7.97 -10.11
C GLY A 49 7.66 -8.42 -10.00
N ILE A 50 6.90 -7.87 -9.05
CA ILE A 50 5.51 -8.23 -8.76
C ILE A 50 4.57 -7.49 -9.72
N LYS A 51 4.02 -8.22 -10.69
CA LYS A 51 3.08 -7.69 -11.70
C LYS A 51 1.64 -7.95 -11.31
N LEU A 52 1.07 -7.11 -10.44
CA LEU A 52 -0.35 -7.20 -10.07
C LEU A 52 -1.24 -6.67 -11.20
N ARG A 53 -2.27 -7.44 -11.55
CA ARG A 53 -3.24 -7.10 -12.61
C ARG A 53 -4.56 -6.53 -12.07
N GLN A 54 -4.83 -6.77 -10.79
CA GLN A 54 -6.09 -6.44 -10.13
C GLN A 54 -5.89 -6.31 -8.62
N MET A 55 -6.76 -5.54 -7.95
CA MET A 55 -6.73 -5.37 -6.49
C MET A 55 -6.89 -6.67 -5.72
N ASP A 56 -7.60 -7.64 -6.30
CA ASP A 56 -7.80 -8.94 -5.67
C ASP A 56 -6.52 -9.76 -5.52
N SER A 57 -5.56 -9.55 -6.43
CA SER A 57 -4.26 -10.21 -6.37
C SER A 57 -3.34 -9.63 -5.30
N LEU A 58 -3.72 -8.51 -4.66
CA LEU A 58 -2.97 -7.92 -3.57
C LEU A 58 -3.12 -8.78 -2.31
N LYS A 59 -2.03 -9.43 -1.92
CA LYS A 59 -1.92 -10.23 -0.69
C LYS A 59 -1.27 -9.43 0.42
N VAL A 60 -1.67 -9.73 1.66
CA VAL A 60 -1.08 -9.23 2.92
C VAL A 60 0.45 -9.21 2.87
N LYS A 61 1.07 -10.31 2.42
CA LYS A 61 2.53 -10.45 2.35
C LYS A 61 3.23 -9.32 1.61
N TYR A 62 2.61 -8.74 0.57
CA TYR A 62 3.26 -7.67 -0.19
C TYR A 62 3.35 -6.37 0.61
N ILE A 63 2.36 -6.09 1.45
CA ILE A 63 2.36 -4.94 2.36
C ILE A 63 3.33 -5.20 3.51
N GLU A 64 3.32 -6.43 4.06
CA GLU A 64 4.26 -6.87 5.10
C GLU A 64 5.72 -6.72 4.65
N HIS A 65 6.08 -7.25 3.48
CA HIS A 65 7.42 -7.11 2.93
C HIS A 65 7.77 -5.66 2.58
N TYR A 66 6.83 -4.87 2.06
CA TYR A 66 7.05 -3.43 1.82
C TYR A 66 7.47 -2.73 3.12
N ILE A 67 6.72 -2.92 4.20
CA ILE A 67 7.03 -2.27 5.49
C ILE A 67 8.34 -2.80 6.07
N ALA A 68 8.62 -4.10 5.94
CA ALA A 68 9.88 -4.68 6.37
C ALA A 68 11.08 -4.06 5.62
N GLU A 69 10.97 -3.85 4.30
CA GLU A 69 12.01 -3.20 3.50
C GLU A 69 12.16 -1.72 3.87
N ARG A 70 11.06 -1.00 4.08
CA ARG A 70 11.10 0.40 4.55
C ARG A 70 11.75 0.51 5.94
N LYS A 71 11.49 -0.45 6.83
CA LYS A 71 12.15 -0.56 8.13
C LYS A 71 13.64 -0.84 7.97
N ALA A 72 14.04 -1.73 7.06
CA ALA A 72 15.44 -2.00 6.75
C ALA A 72 16.17 -0.76 6.19
N ASN A 73 15.44 0.12 5.49
CA ASN A 73 15.92 1.43 5.04
C ASN A 73 16.02 2.50 6.16
N ASN A 74 15.95 2.11 7.44
CA ASN A 74 16.01 3.00 8.60
C ASN A 74 14.95 4.12 8.63
N ILE A 75 13.77 3.87 8.04
CA ILE A 75 12.64 4.80 8.14
C ILE A 75 12.06 4.77 9.56
N SER A 76 11.82 5.95 10.13
CA SER A 76 11.25 6.09 11.49
C SER A 76 9.90 5.35 11.63
N HIS A 77 9.67 4.74 12.79
CA HIS A 77 8.41 4.05 13.08
C HIS A 77 7.18 4.94 12.87
N ARG A 78 7.24 6.22 13.25
CA ARG A 78 6.16 7.20 13.01
C ARG A 78 5.81 7.33 11.53
N THR A 79 6.81 7.34 10.66
CA THR A 79 6.61 7.41 9.20
C THR A 79 6.00 6.12 8.68
N LEU A 80 6.48 4.95 9.12
CA LEU A 80 5.92 3.65 8.73
C LEU A 80 4.45 3.51 9.17
N GLN A 81 4.10 4.00 10.36
CA GLN A 81 2.72 4.04 10.83
C GLN A 81 1.84 4.95 9.97
N ASN A 82 2.34 6.11 9.57
CA ASN A 82 1.63 7.01 8.65
C ASN A 82 1.43 6.35 7.29
N GLU A 83 2.46 5.71 6.73
CA GLU A 83 2.38 4.95 5.48
C GLU A 83 1.34 3.84 5.57
N MET A 84 1.33 3.07 6.66
CA MET A 84 0.33 2.02 6.89
C MET A 84 -1.08 2.58 6.98
N SER A 85 -1.26 3.71 7.67
CA SER A 85 -2.57 4.37 7.80
C SER A 85 -3.07 4.85 6.44
N MET A 86 -2.19 5.41 5.62
CA MET A 86 -2.46 5.80 4.23
C MET A 86 -2.82 4.59 3.37
N LEU A 87 -2.04 3.51 3.43
CA LEU A 87 -2.31 2.27 2.70
C LEU A 87 -3.67 1.67 3.09
N ARG A 88 -3.99 1.62 4.39
CA ARG A 88 -5.31 1.17 4.87
C ARG A 88 -6.45 1.98 4.29
N ALA A 89 -6.32 3.31 4.24
CA ALA A 89 -7.34 4.17 3.62
C ALA A 89 -7.54 3.86 2.12
N ILE A 90 -6.45 3.62 1.38
CA ILE A 90 -6.53 3.21 -0.04
C ILE A 90 -7.23 1.86 -0.17
N LEU A 91 -6.87 0.90 0.67
CA LEU A 91 -7.43 -0.46 0.64
C LEU A 91 -8.91 -0.47 1.02
N ALA A 92 -9.31 0.32 2.02
CA ALA A 92 -10.71 0.50 2.38
C ALA A 92 -11.50 1.07 1.21
N GLN A 93 -10.97 2.11 0.55
CA GLN A 93 -11.60 2.70 -0.63
C GLN A 93 -11.69 1.74 -1.82
N ALA A 94 -10.72 0.83 -1.96
CA ALA A 94 -10.74 -0.23 -2.96
C ALA A 94 -11.66 -1.41 -2.59
N GLY A 95 -12.42 -1.33 -1.49
CA GLY A 95 -13.30 -2.39 -1.00
C GLY A 95 -12.59 -3.56 -0.31
N LYS A 96 -11.28 -3.43 -0.03
CA LYS A 96 -10.46 -4.43 0.66
C LYS A 96 -10.44 -4.20 2.17
N HIS A 97 -11.62 -4.08 2.76
CA HIS A 97 -11.80 -3.83 4.20
C HIS A 97 -11.04 -4.83 5.08
N LYS A 98 -11.00 -6.12 4.70
CA LYS A 98 -10.23 -7.15 5.43
C LYS A 98 -8.73 -6.85 5.52
N LEU A 99 -8.15 -6.21 4.49
CA LEU A 99 -6.73 -5.80 4.47
C LEU A 99 -6.53 -4.41 5.10
N ALA A 100 -7.53 -3.55 5.00
CA ALA A 100 -7.53 -2.23 5.60
C ALA A 100 -7.74 -2.25 7.12
N ASP A 101 -8.17 -3.39 7.66
CA ASP A 101 -8.47 -3.55 9.07
C ASP A 101 -7.22 -3.30 9.94
N PRO A 102 -7.27 -2.37 10.91
CA PRO A 102 -6.13 -2.04 11.76
C PRO A 102 -5.78 -3.15 12.75
N ASP A 103 -6.75 -4.01 13.10
CA ASP A 103 -6.60 -5.17 13.99
C ASP A 103 -6.28 -6.45 13.22
N ASN A 104 -5.96 -6.34 11.93
CA ASN A 104 -5.52 -7.46 11.14
C ASN A 104 -4.29 -8.13 11.77
N ALA A 105 -4.38 -9.44 12.02
CA ALA A 105 -3.34 -10.21 12.71
C ALA A 105 -1.95 -10.14 12.05
N ARG A 106 -1.86 -9.76 10.76
CA ARG A 106 -0.61 -9.67 10.00
C ARG A 106 -0.26 -8.24 9.56
N LEU A 107 -1.24 -7.36 9.44
CA LEU A 107 -1.05 -5.96 9.02
C LEU A 107 -1.19 -4.94 10.15
N SER A 108 -1.42 -5.37 11.38
CA SER A 108 -1.41 -4.48 12.54
C SER A 108 0.00 -3.92 12.77
N ASN A 109 0.08 -2.71 13.31
CA ASN A 109 1.38 -2.08 13.59
C ASN A 109 2.24 -2.94 14.52
N ARG A 110 1.59 -3.70 15.42
CA ARG A 110 2.23 -4.67 16.32
C ARG A 110 2.80 -5.86 15.57
N ALA A 111 2.01 -6.46 14.66
CA ALA A 111 2.47 -7.58 13.83
C ALA A 111 3.65 -7.20 12.93
N LEU A 112 3.64 -5.96 12.42
CA LEU A 112 4.71 -5.41 11.59
C LEU A 112 5.92 -4.93 12.41
N GLY A 113 5.86 -4.97 13.74
CA GLY A 113 6.95 -4.51 14.61
C GLY A 113 7.27 -3.03 14.44
N ILE A 114 6.27 -2.22 14.09
CA ILE A 114 6.33 -0.74 13.95
C ILE A 114 5.43 -0.04 14.98
N ALA A 115 4.74 -0.80 15.84
CA ALA A 115 4.05 -0.23 16.98
C ALA A 115 5.08 0.46 17.86
N ASP A 116 4.91 1.77 18.03
CA ASP A 116 5.76 2.52 18.94
C ASP A 116 5.51 2.00 20.36
N THR A 117 6.52 1.39 20.96
CA THR A 117 6.43 0.86 22.32
C THR A 117 6.62 1.94 23.38
N SER A 118 6.69 3.22 22.99
CA SER A 118 6.91 4.33 23.92
C SER A 118 5.54 4.90 24.31
N ARG A 119 5.07 4.48 25.49
CA ARG A 119 4.16 5.27 26.32
C ARG A 119 4.98 5.87 27.45
#